data_AF-A0A5H7FSQ7-F1
#
_entry.id   AF-A0A5H7FSQ7-F1
#
_cell.length_a   1.000
_cell.length_b   1.000
_cell.length_c   1.000
_cell.angle_alpha   90.00
_cell.angle_beta   90.00
_cell.angle_gamma   90.00
#
_symmetry.space_group_name_H-M   'P 1'
#
loop_
_entity.id
_entity.type
_entity.pdbx_description
1 polymer ?
#
loop_
_entity_poly.entity_id
_entity_poly.type
_entity_poly.pdbx_seq_one_letter_code
_entity_poly.pdbx_strand_id
1 'polypeptide(L)' 'MDQLSFTAVPGDFVGIIGTSGSGKSSLIKALSNSSHCYTGSVKLYNVDITQISEDDIQNCLAYHSGNILEKLRNID' A
#
# COMPACT_ATOMS: atom_id res chain seq x y z
N MET A 1 -10.16 5.10 10.21
CA MET A 1 -9.43 5.77 9.10
C MET A 1 -10.53 6.41 8.31
N ASP A 2 -10.65 7.73 8.42
CA ASP A 2 -11.90 8.37 8.08
C ASP A 2 -11.61 9.29 6.89
N GLN A 3 -12.26 9.00 5.76
CA GLN A 3 -12.26 9.83 4.55
C GLN A 3 -10.87 10.16 3.97
N LEU A 4 -10.01 9.16 3.80
CA LEU A 4 -8.75 9.32 3.07
C LEU A 4 -9.01 9.43 1.55
N SER A 5 -8.43 10.42 0.90
CA SER A 5 -8.42 10.55 -0.57
C SER A 5 -7.09 11.13 -1.01
N PHE A 6 -6.38 10.40 -1.87
CA PHE A 6 -5.14 10.86 -2.48
C PHE A 6 -4.96 10.20 -3.86
N THR A 7 -4.04 10.74 -4.65
CA THR A 7 -3.62 10.18 -5.93
C THR A 7 -2.11 10.26 -5.98
N ALA A 8 -1.46 9.16 -6.37
CA ALA A 8 -0.05 9.11 -6.68
C ALA A 8 0.10 8.86 -8.19
N VAL A 9 1.06 9.53 -8.82
CA VAL A 9 1.38 9.38 -10.23
C VAL A 9 2.73 8.68 -10.41
N PRO A 10 3.02 8.11 -11.59
CA PRO A 10 4.33 7.52 -11.86
C PRO A 10 5.47 8.51 -11.57
N GLY A 11 6.45 8.07 -10.78
CA GLY A 11 7.58 8.90 -10.34
C GLY A 11 7.44 9.49 -8.94
N ASP A 12 6.25 9.45 -8.34
CA ASP A 12 6.05 9.94 -6.97
C ASP A 12 6.74 9.06 -5.93
N PHE A 13 7.30 9.71 -4.91
CA PHE A 13 7.72 9.07 -3.67
C PHE A 13 6.81 9.53 -2.52
N VAL A 14 5.94 8.64 -2.03
CA VAL A 14 4.94 8.95 -1.01
C VAL A 14 5.31 8.33 0.33
N GLY A 15 5.46 9.18 1.35
CA GLY A 15 5.66 8.75 2.74
C GLY A 15 4.35 8.73 3.53
N ILE A 16 4.03 7.60 4.18
CA ILE A 16 2.88 7.48 5.08
C ILE A 16 3.39 7.47 6.54
N ILE A 17 3.07 8.53 7.29
CA ILE A 17 3.53 8.74 8.67
C ILE A 17 2.34 8.80 9.64
N GLY A 18 2.57 8.41 10.90
CA GLY A 18 1.55 8.44 11.95
C GLY A 18 1.85 7.50 13.12
N THR A 19 1.14 7.67 14.23
CA THR A 19 1.31 6.89 15.47
C THR A 19 1.01 5.40 15.29
N SER A 20 1.52 4.54 16.18
CA SER A 20 1.14 3.12 16.17
C SER A 20 -0.39 2.97 16.29
N GLY A 21 -0.97 2.07 15.50
CA GLY A 21 -2.43 1.91 15.43
C GLY A 21 -3.18 2.90 14.53
N SER A 22 -2.52 3.91 13.95
CA SER A 22 -3.19 4.90 13.07
C SER A 22 -3.73 4.34 11.74
N GLY A 23 -3.50 3.06 11.43
CA GLY A 23 -4.00 2.39 10.23
C GLY A 23 -3.03 2.33 9.04
N LYS A 24 -1.77 2.74 9.18
CA LYS A 24 -0.77 2.73 8.08
C LYS A 24 -0.64 1.35 7.41
N SER A 25 -0.45 0.29 8.20
CA SER A 25 -0.35 -1.07 7.68
C SER A 25 -1.65 -1.54 7.02
N SER A 26 -2.81 -1.10 7.55
CA SER A 26 -4.11 -1.39 6.94
C SER A 26 -4.27 -0.69 5.59
N LEU A 27 -3.81 0.56 5.46
CA LEU A 27 -3.79 1.29 4.20
C LEU A 27 -2.91 0.60 3.16
N ILE A 28 -1.69 0.21 3.53
CA ILE A 28 -0.81 -0.50 2.59
C ILE A 28 -1.44 -1.82 2.12
N LYS A 29 -2.08 -2.57 3.03
CA LYS A 29 -2.79 -3.82 2.68
C LYS A 29 -4.00 -3.60 1.76
N ALA A 30 -4.71 -2.48 1.93
CA ALA A 30 -5.81 -2.10 1.04
C ALA A 30 -5.30 -1.74 -0.36
N LEU A 31 -4.21 -0.97 -0.44
CA LEU A 31 -3.54 -0.63 -1.70
C LEU A 31 -2.95 -1.87 -2.41
N SER A 32 -2.59 -2.90 -1.66
CA SER A 32 -2.02 -4.15 -2.20
C SER A 32 -3.02 -5.23 -2.55
N ASN A 33 -4.31 -4.90 -2.59
CA ASN A 33 -5.40 -5.85 -2.76
C ASN A 33 -5.36 -7.06 -1.79
N SER A 34 -4.60 -6.95 -0.69
CA SER A 34 -4.40 -8.04 0.26
C SER A 34 -5.50 -8.06 1.33
N SER A 35 -6.32 -7.00 1.40
CA SER A 35 -7.47 -6.89 2.28
C SER A 35 -8.53 -6.01 1.65
N HIS A 36 -9.77 -6.49 1.64
CA HIS A 36 -10.95 -5.75 1.19
C HIS A 36 -11.73 -5.13 2.36
N CYS A 37 -11.09 -4.98 3.53
CA CYS A 37 -11.71 -4.39 4.71
C CYS A 37 -11.63 -2.85 4.66
N TYR A 38 -12.25 -2.25 3.64
CA TYR A 38 -12.38 -0.80 3.49
C TYR A 38 -13.69 -0.45 2.77
N THR A 39 -14.13 0.79 2.91
CA THR A 39 -15.21 1.37 2.10
C THR A 39 -14.63 2.38 1.11
N GLY A 40 -15.33 2.63 0.01
CA GLY A 40 -14.83 3.48 -1.09
C GLY A 40 -14.21 2.65 -2.21
N SER A 41 -13.23 3.24 -2.92
CA SER A 41 -12.57 2.59 -4.07
C SER A 41 -11.08 2.84 -4.06
N VAL A 42 -10.33 1.85 -4.53
CA VAL A 42 -8.88 1.92 -4.79
C VAL A 42 -8.70 1.63 -6.26
N LYS A 43 -7.95 2.48 -6.97
CA LYS A 43 -7.73 2.35 -8.40
C LYS A 43 -6.25 2.29 -8.73
N LEU A 44 -5.89 1.37 -9.61
CA LEU A 44 -4.56 1.28 -10.23
C LEU A 44 -4.73 1.56 -11.72
N TYR A 45 -3.98 2.54 -12.26
CA TYR A 45 -4.14 3.01 -13.64
C TYR A 45 -5.60 3.31 -14.04
N ASN A 46 -6.35 3.92 -13.10
CA ASN A 46 -7.77 4.27 -13.25
C ASN A 46 -8.76 3.08 -13.35
N VAL A 47 -8.28 1.84 -13.18
CA VAL A 47 -9.09 0.63 -13.07
C VAL A 47 -9.27 0.30 -11.59
N ASP A 48 -10.49 -0.07 -11.19
CA ASP A 48 -10.74 -0.52 -9.81
C ASP A 48 -9.93 -1.79 -9.52
N ILE A 49 -9.19 -1.80 -8.41
CA ILE A 49 -8.27 -2.91 -8.09
C ILE A 49 -9.00 -4.25 -7.93
N THR A 50 -10.29 -4.23 -7.59
CA THR A 50 -11.14 -5.44 -7.48
C THR A 50 -11.45 -6.09 -8.83
N GLN A 51 -11.19 -5.39 -9.95
CA GLN A 51 -11.42 -5.87 -11.32
C GLN A 51 -10.12 -6.31 -12.01
N ILE A 52 -8.97 -6.15 -11.35
CA ILE A 52 -7.66 -6.51 -11.89
C ILE A 52 -7.34 -7.95 -11.46
N SER A 53 -6.76 -8.74 -12.38
CA SER A 53 -6.37 -10.11 -12.06
C SER A 53 -5.26 -10.13 -10.99
N GLU A 54 -5.18 -11.21 -10.20
CA GLU A 54 -4.12 -11.34 -9.19
C GLU A 54 -2.72 -11.32 -9.82
N ASP A 55 -2.56 -11.94 -11.00
CA ASP A 55 -1.30 -11.95 -11.75
C ASP A 55 -0.88 -10.52 -12.16
N ASP A 56 -1.82 -9.72 -12.67
CA ASP A 56 -1.54 -8.32 -13.05
C ASP A 56 -1.17 -7.46 -11.84
N ILE A 57 -1.82 -7.70 -10.68
CA ILE A 57 -1.48 -7.01 -9.43
C ILE A 57 -0.06 -7.38 -8.99
N GLN A 58 0.32 -8.66 -9.01
CA GLN A 58 1.65 -9.11 -8.64
C GLN A 58 2.74 -8.56 -9.58
N ASN A 59 2.43 -8.36 -10.86
CA ASN A 59 3.35 -7.77 -11.83
C ASN A 59 3.51 -6.25 -11.67
N CYS A 60 2.50 -5.56 -11.15
CA CYS A 60 2.51 -4.10 -11.03
C CYS A 60 2.88 -3.60 -9.63
N LEU A 61 2.74 -4.43 -8.59
CA LEU A 61 2.88 -4.03 -7.21
C LEU A 61 3.79 -4.96 -6.40
N ALA A 62 4.86 -4.40 -5.88
CA ALA A 62 5.71 -5.04 -4.90
C ALA A 62 5.37 -4.55 -3.48
N TYR A 63 5.05 -5.47 -2.58
CA TYR A 63 4.91 -5.19 -1.14
C TYR A 63 6.09 -5.78 -0.37
N HIS A 64 6.86 -4.92 0.31
CA HIS A 64 7.92 -5.35 1.22
C HIS A 64 7.58 -4.96 2.66
N SER A 65 7.34 -5.97 3.50
CA SER A 65 7.26 -5.80 4.95
C SER A 65 8.56 -6.23 5.57
N GLY A 66 9.38 -5.28 6.00
CA GLY A 66 10.65 -5.57 6.65
C GLY A 66 10.99 -4.49 7.66
N ASN A 67 11.57 -4.90 8.79
CA ASN A 67 12.11 -3.96 9.74
C ASN A 67 13.46 -3.48 9.20
N ILE A 68 13.45 -2.36 8.46
CA ILE A 68 14.66 -1.80 7.84
C ILE A 68 15.74 -1.54 8.91
N LEU A 69 15.32 -1.19 10.13
CA LEU A 69 16.23 -1.00 11.27
C LEU A 69 16.94 -2.28 11.71
N GLU A 70 16.32 -3.45 11.59
CA GLU A 70 17.01 -4.73 11.87
C GLU A 70 17.98 -5.09 10.75
N LYS A 71 17.66 -4.78 9.49
CA LYS A 71 18.58 -5.00 8.36
C LYS A 71 19.84 -4.14 8.48
N LEU A 72 19.73 -2.91 8.98
CA LEU A 72 20.87 -2.02 9.19
C LEU A 72 21.76 -2.44 10.37
N ARG A 73 21.24 -3.18 11.36
CA ARG A 73 22.05 -3.73 12.47
C ARG A 73 22.94 -4.91 12.07
N ASN A 74 22.70 -5.50 10.89
CA ASN A 74 23.47 -6.64 10.38
C ASN A 74 24.44 -6.22 9.26
N ILE A 75 24.75 -4.92 9.15
CA ILE A 75 25.77 -4.37 8.24
C ILE A 75 26.99 -3.92 9.07
N ASP A 76 27.39 -4.75 10.03
CA ASP A 76 28.69 -4.69 10.71
C ASP A 76 29.58 -5.82 10.19
#